data_AF-A0A7J8GCC9-F1
#
_entry.id   AF-A0A7J8GCC9-F1
#
_cell.length_a   1.000
_cell.length_b   1.000
_cell.length_c   1.000
_cell.angle_alpha   90.00
_cell.angle_beta   90.00
_cell.angle_gamma   90.00
#
_symmetry.space_group_name_H-M   'P 1'
#
loop_
_entity.id
_entity.type
_entity.pdbx_description
1 polymer ?
#
loop_
_entity_poly.entity_id
_entity_poly.type
_entity_poly.pdbx_seq_one_letter_code
_entity_poly.pdbx_strand_id
1 'polypeptide(L)'
;MDVFSTDDLEGFLQAKAQQGWLVAGTVGCRGPEISQSSEIPITSCLEFLWDRPTLLVLGNESSGLSQEVQASCQLLLTILPGRQLPPGLESLNVSVAAGIILHSICSQRKGFSGDGKREQILQDSQEPLVTPEGPRAAQHPRLSSGSEKQRQDGG
;
A
#
# COMPACT_ATOMS: atom_id res chain seq x y z
N MET A 1 21.62 -16.17 4.25
CA MET A 1 21.20 -15.11 3.31
C MET A 1 22.30 -14.98 2.31
N ASP A 2 21.98 -15.12 1.03
CA ASP A 2 22.98 -15.04 -0.02
C ASP A 2 23.13 -13.58 -0.45
N VAL A 3 24.38 -13.14 -0.58
CA VAL A 3 24.73 -11.78 -0.99
C VAL A 3 25.62 -11.90 -2.22
N PHE A 4 25.26 -11.19 -3.27
CA PHE A 4 25.96 -11.19 -4.55
C PHE A 4 26.35 -9.77 -4.93
N SER A 5 27.36 -9.64 -5.79
CA SER A 5 27.83 -8.38 -6.35
C SER A 5 28.00 -8.54 -7.86
N THR A 6 27.83 -7.44 -8.60
CA THR A 6 28.06 -7.35 -10.04
C THR A 6 28.66 -6.00 -10.36
N ASP A 7 29.62 -5.97 -11.28
CA ASP A 7 30.18 -4.73 -11.83
C ASP A 7 29.34 -4.19 -13.00
N ASP A 8 28.50 -5.05 -13.59
CA ASP A 8 27.57 -4.70 -14.67
C ASP A 8 26.13 -4.93 -14.18
N LEU A 9 25.56 -3.89 -13.58
CA LEU A 9 24.17 -3.92 -13.11
C LEU A 9 23.21 -3.90 -14.30
N GLU A 10 23.47 -3.09 -15.32
CA GLU A 10 22.60 -2.93 -16.48
C GLU A 10 22.43 -4.23 -17.26
N GLY A 11 23.53 -4.89 -17.62
CA GLY A 11 23.51 -6.18 -18.29
C GLY A 11 22.80 -7.25 -17.47
N PHE A 12 22.97 -7.24 -16.15
CA PHE A 12 22.25 -8.15 -15.25
C PHE A 12 20.73 -7.90 -15.27
N LEU A 13 20.30 -6.64 -15.18
CA LEU A 13 18.88 -6.27 -15.22
C LEU A 13 18.25 -6.66 -16.56
N GLN A 14 18.92 -6.37 -17.68
CA GLN A 14 18.47 -6.72 -19.02
C GLN A 14 18.37 -8.24 -19.23
N ALA A 15 19.39 -9.00 -18.80
CA ALA A 15 19.39 -10.45 -18.90
C ALA A 15 18.24 -11.07 -18.09
N LYS A 16 17.93 -10.51 -16.92
CA LYS A 16 16.82 -10.97 -16.08
C LYS A 16 15.46 -10.61 -16.67
N ALA A 17 15.34 -9.41 -17.24
CA ALA A 17 14.14 -9.02 -17.99
C ALA A 17 13.87 -9.98 -19.16
N GLN A 18 14.89 -10.36 -19.92
CA GLN A 18 14.78 -11.35 -21.00
C GLN A 18 14.38 -12.75 -20.51
N GLN A 19 14.69 -13.08 -19.25
CA GLN A 19 14.27 -14.33 -18.58
C GLN A 19 12.84 -14.25 -18.01
N GLY A 20 12.08 -13.18 -18.33
CA GLY A 20 10.70 -12.99 -17.87
C GLY A 20 10.56 -12.41 -16.47
N TRP A 21 11.66 -11.89 -15.88
CA TRP A 21 11.57 -11.17 -14.61
C TRP A 21 11.05 -9.75 -14.84
N LEU A 22 10.22 -9.27 -13.92
CA LEU A 22 9.90 -7.85 -13.85
C LEU A 22 11.08 -7.10 -13.23
N VAL A 23 11.56 -6.06 -13.89
CA VAL A 23 12.53 -5.11 -13.31
C VAL A 23 11.78 -3.87 -12.86
N ALA A 24 11.68 -3.68 -11.54
CA ALA A 24 11.00 -2.55 -10.92
C ALA A 24 12.00 -1.67 -10.17
N GLY A 25 12.17 -0.43 -10.61
CA GLY A 25 13.00 0.58 -9.92
C GLY A 25 12.20 1.33 -8.85
N THR A 26 12.88 2.06 -7.97
CA THR A 26 12.24 2.95 -6.99
C THR A 26 12.56 4.42 -7.24
N VAL A 27 11.56 5.29 -7.12
CA VAL A 27 11.72 6.74 -7.21
C VAL A 27 11.00 7.46 -6.06
N GLY A 28 11.57 8.59 -5.62
CA GLY A 28 10.91 9.48 -4.67
C GLY A 28 9.60 10.05 -5.22
N CYS A 29 8.73 10.50 -4.32
CA CYS A 29 7.48 11.15 -4.71
C CYS A 29 7.81 12.51 -5.36
N ARG A 30 7.52 12.65 -6.65
CA ARG A 30 7.77 13.91 -7.37
C ARG A 30 6.64 14.90 -7.12
N GLY A 31 7.00 16.15 -6.89
CA GLY A 31 6.04 17.26 -6.99
C GLY A 31 5.57 17.45 -8.44
N PRO A 32 4.47 18.19 -8.66
CA PRO A 32 3.91 18.41 -10.00
C PRO A 32 4.84 19.16 -10.97
N GLU A 33 5.98 19.68 -10.50
CA GLU A 33 6.85 20.63 -11.21
C GLU A 33 7.95 19.97 -12.07
N ILE A 34 8.15 18.64 -12.00
CA ILE A 34 9.31 17.99 -12.64
C ILE A 34 8.85 16.90 -13.60
N SER A 35 8.42 17.34 -14.79
CA SER A 35 8.29 16.53 -15.99
C SER A 35 9.66 16.03 -16.43
N GLN A 36 10.19 14.97 -15.81
CA GLN A 36 11.20 14.20 -16.52
C GLN A 36 10.48 13.30 -17.51
N SER A 37 10.92 13.41 -18.76
CA SER A 37 10.56 12.64 -19.93
C SER A 37 10.94 11.16 -19.81
N SER A 38 10.59 10.51 -18.69
CA SER A 38 10.75 9.07 -18.56
C SER A 38 9.48 8.42 -19.10
N GLU A 39 9.62 7.65 -20.18
CA GLU A 39 8.55 6.87 -20.80
C GLU A 39 8.04 5.73 -19.88
N ILE A 40 8.73 5.53 -18.75
CA ILE A 40 8.49 4.42 -17.82
C ILE A 40 7.37 4.77 -16.85
N PRO A 41 6.35 3.91 -16.72
CA PRO A 41 5.24 4.18 -15.81
C PRO A 41 5.72 4.24 -14.36
N ILE A 42 5.17 5.21 -13.61
CA ILE A 42 5.33 5.31 -12.15
C ILE A 42 4.04 4.80 -11.50
N THR A 43 4.16 3.88 -10.55
CA THR A 43 3.01 3.30 -9.82
C THR A 43 3.23 3.36 -8.32
N SER A 44 2.16 3.58 -7.57
CA SER A 44 2.19 3.47 -6.11
C SER A 44 2.58 2.05 -5.69
N CYS A 45 3.45 1.90 -4.70
CA CYS A 45 3.79 0.58 -4.16
C CYS A 45 2.57 -0.16 -3.57
N LEU A 46 1.49 0.56 -3.24
CA LEU A 46 0.24 -0.01 -2.76
C LEU A 46 -0.62 -0.62 -3.88
N GLU A 47 -0.45 -0.17 -5.12
CA GLU A 47 -1.20 -0.65 -6.28
C GLU A 47 -0.43 -1.74 -7.05
N PHE A 48 0.84 -1.93 -6.70
CA PHE A 48 1.70 -2.91 -7.35
C PHE A 48 1.35 -4.34 -6.95
N LEU A 49 0.94 -5.14 -7.93
CA LEU A 49 0.66 -6.56 -7.75
C LEU A 49 1.90 -7.41 -8.04
N TRP A 50 2.34 -8.18 -7.05
CA TRP A 50 3.45 -9.10 -7.22
C TRP A 50 2.99 -10.44 -7.84
N ASP A 51 3.01 -10.51 -9.17
CA ASP A 51 2.42 -11.61 -9.97
C ASP A 51 3.43 -12.44 -10.79
N ARG A 52 4.73 -12.14 -10.70
CA ARG A 52 5.84 -12.86 -11.36
C ARG A 52 7.16 -12.62 -10.61
N PRO A 53 8.26 -13.32 -10.93
CA PRO A 53 9.58 -13.03 -10.37
C PRO A 53 9.96 -11.56 -10.62
N THR A 54 10.34 -10.84 -9.56
CA THR A 54 10.58 -9.39 -9.62
C THR A 54 11.95 -9.06 -9.04
N LEU A 55 12.72 -8.25 -9.77
CA LEU A 55 13.89 -7.54 -9.27
C LEU A 55 13.47 -6.14 -8.83
N LEU A 56 13.62 -5.87 -7.55
CA LEU A 56 13.44 -4.53 -6.98
C LEU A 56 14.79 -3.82 -6.94
N VAL A 57 14.90 -2.68 -7.62
CA VAL A 57 16.13 -1.89 -7.70
C VAL A 57 15.98 -0.63 -6.84
N LEU A 58 16.82 -0.53 -5.82
CA LEU A 58 16.86 0.61 -4.90
C LEU A 58 17.93 1.60 -5.35
N GLY A 59 17.59 2.88 -5.31
CA GLY A 59 18.51 3.95 -5.66
C GLY A 59 19.58 4.21 -4.61
N ASN A 60 20.65 4.87 -5.02
CA ASN A 60 21.59 5.49 -4.09
C ASN A 60 20.89 6.56 -3.25
N GLU A 61 21.28 6.73 -1.99
CA GLU A 61 20.63 7.66 -1.06
C GLU A 61 20.69 9.12 -1.51
N SER A 62 21.77 9.52 -2.17
CA SER A 62 21.99 10.91 -2.60
C SER A 62 21.53 11.14 -4.04
N SER A 63 21.81 10.21 -4.96
CA SER A 63 21.56 10.41 -6.39
C SER A 63 20.35 9.64 -6.94
N GLY A 64 19.74 8.75 -6.15
CA GLY A 64 18.70 7.85 -6.64
C GLY A 64 19.24 6.83 -7.65
N LEU A 65 18.36 6.37 -8.56
CA LEU A 65 18.73 5.50 -9.67
C LEU A 65 19.36 6.33 -10.79
N SER A 66 20.45 5.84 -11.39
CA SER A 66 21.02 6.45 -12.60
C SER A 66 20.04 6.38 -13.76
N GLN A 67 20.26 7.20 -14.79
CA GLN A 67 19.34 7.29 -15.92
C GLN A 67 19.31 5.99 -16.73
N GLU A 68 20.44 5.31 -16.81
CA GLU A 68 20.64 4.03 -17.50
C GLU A 68 19.94 2.88 -16.76
N VAL A 69 20.06 2.86 -15.43
CA VAL A 69 19.34 1.90 -14.58
C VAL A 69 17.84 2.15 -14.63
N GLN A 70 17.40 3.41 -14.60
CA GLN A 70 15.99 3.75 -14.82
C GLN A 70 15.53 3.24 -16.18
N ALA A 71 16.26 3.51 -17.27
CA ALA A 71 15.92 3.05 -18.63
C ALA A 71 15.81 1.52 -18.76
N SER A 72 16.51 0.76 -17.92
CA SER A 72 16.43 -0.70 -17.87
C SER A 72 15.23 -1.22 -17.05
N CYS A 73 14.52 -0.35 -16.33
CA CYS A 73 13.31 -0.70 -15.58
C CYS A 73 12.09 -0.71 -16.49
N GLN A 74 11.19 -1.67 -16.24
CA GLN A 74 9.88 -1.74 -16.91
C GLN A 74 8.81 -0.89 -16.19
N LEU A 75 9.08 -0.57 -14.91
CA LEU A 75 8.18 0.11 -13.99
C LEU A 75 9.02 0.83 -12.93
N LEU A 76 8.53 1.96 -12.44
CA LEU A 76 9.06 2.65 -11.27
C LEU A 76 8.01 2.65 -10.15
N LEU A 77 8.42 2.25 -8.95
CA LEU A 77 7.61 2.27 -7.75
C LEU A 77 7.86 3.53 -6.94
N THR A 78 6.81 4.11 -6.39
CA THR A 78 6.89 5.24 -5.48
C THR A 78 6.02 5.03 -4.24
N ILE A 79 6.42 5.65 -3.14
CA ILE A 79 5.62 5.71 -1.91
C ILE A 79 4.90 7.05 -1.95
N LEU A 80 3.58 7.00 -2.16
CA LEU A 80 2.76 8.21 -2.13
C LEU A 80 2.61 8.69 -0.69
N PRO A 81 2.81 9.98 -0.41
CA PRO A 81 2.60 10.52 0.92
C PRO A 81 1.09 10.63 1.19
N GLY A 82 0.65 10.23 2.38
CA GLY A 82 -0.76 10.36 2.79
C GLY A 82 -1.20 11.81 3.07
N ARG A 83 -0.30 12.78 2.93
CA ARG A 83 -0.51 14.21 3.14
C ARG A 83 0.49 15.01 2.32
N GLN A 84 0.30 16.33 2.23
CA GLN A 84 1.28 17.18 1.58
C GLN A 84 2.61 17.17 2.34
N LEU A 85 3.70 16.97 1.61
CA LEU A 85 5.05 16.95 2.18
C LEU A 85 5.50 18.39 2.50
N PRO A 86 6.16 18.61 3.65
CA PRO A 86 6.80 19.89 3.94
C PRO A 86 7.82 20.25 2.84
N PRO A 87 8.01 21.55 2.54
CA PRO A 87 9.08 21.98 1.65
C PRO A 87 10.44 21.45 2.13
N GLY A 88 11.23 20.91 1.20
CA GLY A 88 12.56 20.34 1.49
C GLY A 88 12.58 18.87 1.94
N LEU A 89 11.42 18.23 2.12
CA LEU A 89 11.36 16.78 2.29
C LEU A 89 11.11 16.09 0.94
N GLU A 90 12.18 15.61 0.32
CA GLU A 90 12.13 15.02 -1.03
C GLU A 90 11.98 13.49 -1.03
N SER A 91 12.52 12.80 -0.02
CA SER A 91 12.52 11.35 0.03
C SER A 91 12.60 10.81 1.46
N LEU A 92 12.34 9.51 1.60
CA LEU A 92 12.63 8.75 2.81
C LEU A 92 14.04 8.16 2.70
N ASN A 93 14.62 7.80 3.85
CA ASN A 93 15.82 6.98 3.86
C ASN A 93 15.62 5.69 3.03
N VAL A 94 16.64 5.25 2.30
CA VAL A 94 16.54 4.10 1.39
C VAL A 94 16.11 2.81 2.10
N SER A 95 16.59 2.58 3.32
CA SER A 95 16.21 1.40 4.11
C SER A 95 14.76 1.44 4.56
N VAL A 96 14.27 2.63 4.94
CA VAL A 96 12.86 2.85 5.30
C VAL A 96 11.97 2.65 4.08
N ALA A 97 12.34 3.23 2.94
CA ALA A 97 11.62 3.05 1.68
C ALA A 97 11.58 1.57 1.25
N ALA A 98 12.72 0.87 1.35
CA ALA A 98 12.81 -0.56 1.06
C ALA A 98 11.88 -1.37 1.98
N GLY A 99 11.86 -1.08 3.29
CA GLY A 99 10.98 -1.75 4.23
C GLY A 99 9.49 -1.57 3.89
N ILE A 100 9.07 -0.34 3.58
CA ILE A 100 7.68 -0.03 3.20
C ILE A 100 7.31 -0.76 1.90
N ILE A 101 8.14 -0.66 0.87
CA ILE A 101 7.88 -1.28 -0.44
C ILE A 101 7.82 -2.80 -0.30
N LEU A 102 8.82 -3.42 0.33
CA LEU A 102 8.86 -4.86 0.54
C LEU A 102 7.65 -5.33 1.36
N HIS A 103 7.26 -4.60 2.40
CA HIS A 103 6.07 -4.94 3.17
C HIS A 103 4.80 -4.87 2.31
N SER A 104 4.65 -3.81 1.52
CA SER A 104 3.50 -3.64 0.62
C SER A 104 3.38 -4.79 -0.38
N ILE A 105 4.46 -5.06 -1.13
CA ILE A 105 4.42 -6.08 -2.19
C ILE A 105 4.28 -7.50 -1.61
N CYS A 106 4.90 -7.79 -0.46
CA CYS A 106 4.79 -9.10 0.18
C CYS A 106 3.39 -9.35 0.76
N SER A 107 2.75 -8.31 1.30
CA SER A 107 1.40 -8.40 1.88
C SER A 107 0.34 -8.61 0.81
N GLN A 108 0.60 -8.17 -0.43
CA GLN A 108 -0.27 -8.35 -1.58
C GLN A 108 -0.01 -9.63 -2.37
N ARG A 109 0.95 -10.45 -1.92
CA ARG A 109 1.30 -11.70 -2.59
C ARG A 109 0.10 -12.65 -2.56
N LYS A 110 -0.66 -12.68 -3.65
CA LYS A 110 -1.53 -13.82 -3.97
C LYS A 110 -0.62 -15.04 -3.96
N GLY A 111 -0.96 -16.01 -3.12
CA GLY A 111 -0.09 -17.15 -2.85
C GLY A 111 0.40 -17.77 -4.15
N PHE A 112 1.69 -17.60 -4.45
CA PHE A 112 2.40 -18.54 -5.28
C PHE A 112 2.50 -19.83 -4.46
N SER A 113 1.46 -20.66 -4.57
CA SER A 113 1.51 -22.03 -4.11
C SER A 113 2.48 -22.80 -5.02
N GLY A 114 3.78 -22.64 -4.74
CA GLY A 114 4.68 -23.77 -4.82
C GLY A 114 4.26 -24.74 -3.70
N ASP A 115 3.99 -25.98 -4.09
CA ASP A 115 3.54 -27.12 -3.29
C ASP A 115 3.92 -27.08 -1.79
N GLY A 116 2.92 -27.27 -0.92
CA GLY A 116 3.11 -27.28 0.53
C GLY A 116 1.84 -26.94 1.32
N LYS A 117 0.97 -27.94 1.47
CA LYS A 117 -0.21 -28.03 2.36
C LYS A 117 -0.28 -26.94 3.45
N ARG A 118 -1.17 -25.96 3.27
CA ARG A 118 -1.68 -25.17 4.40
C ARG A 118 -2.93 -25.87 4.91
N GLU A 119 -2.79 -26.58 6.02
CA GLU A 119 -3.92 -27.17 6.73
C GLU A 119 -4.92 -26.07 7.10
N GLN A 120 -6.16 -26.29 6.67
CA GLN A 120 -7.29 -25.46 7.01
C GLN A 120 -7.70 -25.82 8.43
N ILE A 121 -7.23 -25.05 9.41
CA ILE A 121 -7.80 -25.08 10.75
C ILE A 121 -9.21 -24.51 10.63
N LEU A 122 -10.19 -25.40 10.49
CA LEU A 122 -11.57 -25.12 10.87
C LEU A 122 -11.54 -24.70 12.35
N GLN A 123 -11.73 -23.41 12.62
CA GLN A 123 -12.29 -23.01 13.91
C GLN A 123 -13.79 -23.22 13.81
N ASP A 124 -14.18 -24.44 14.16
CA ASP A 124 -15.51 -24.72 14.64
C ASP A 124 -15.61 -24.04 16.02
N SER A 125 -16.36 -22.96 16.10
CA SER A 125 -16.74 -22.34 17.36
C SER A 125 -18.16 -21.81 17.15
N GLN A 126 -19.10 -22.75 17.19
CA GLN A 126 -20.50 -22.47 17.48
C GLN A 126 -20.60 -21.78 18.85
N GLU A 127 -20.99 -20.51 18.85
CA GLU A 127 -21.67 -19.89 19.98
C GLU A 127 -23.18 -20.04 19.74
N PRO A 128 -23.97 -20.60 20.69
CA PRO A 128 -25.41 -20.80 20.48
C PRO A 128 -26.18 -19.48 20.45
N LEU A 129 -27.06 -19.36 19.45
CA LEU A 129 -28.07 -18.31 19.34
C LEU A 129 -29.07 -18.40 20.50
N VAL A 130 -28.95 -17.50 21.48
CA VAL A 130 -30.01 -17.30 22.49
C VAL A 130 -30.96 -16.21 21.98
N THR A 131 -32.12 -16.63 21.49
CA THR A 131 -33.29 -15.79 21.24
C THR A 131 -33.89 -15.29 22.54
N PRO A 132 -34.19 -13.99 22.73
CA PRO A 132 -35.15 -13.59 23.73
C PRO A 132 -36.55 -13.66 23.12
N GLU A 133 -37.33 -14.66 23.55
CA GLU A 133 -38.79 -14.63 23.42
C GLU A 133 -39.34 -13.41 24.17
N GLY A 134 -40.14 -12.58 23.48
CA GLY A 134 -40.95 -11.57 24.12
C GLY A 134 -42.25 -12.15 24.68
N PRO A 135 -42.86 -11.50 25.69
CA PRO A 135 -44.30 -11.52 25.85
C PRO A 135 -44.95 -10.15 25.59
N ARG A 136 -46.19 -10.24 25.12
CA ARG A 136 -47.07 -9.20 24.59
C ARG A 136 -47.57 -8.17 25.62
N ALA A 137 -47.73 -6.95 25.10
CA ALA A 137 -48.86 -6.02 25.21
C ALA A 137 -49.48 -5.64 26.57
N ALA A 138 -49.38 -4.34 26.91
CA ALA A 138 -50.47 -3.53 27.46
C ALA A 138 -50.23 -2.06 27.03
N GLN A 139 -50.90 -1.60 25.97
CA GLN A 139 -52.01 -0.62 25.99
C GLN A 139 -51.64 0.81 26.46
N HIS A 140 -51.72 1.77 25.52
CA HIS A 140 -51.64 3.23 25.72
C HIS A 140 -52.77 3.76 26.64
N PRO A 141 -52.72 5.04 27.10
CA PRO A 141 -53.21 6.14 26.24
C PRO A 141 -52.36 7.43 26.23
N ARG A 142 -52.43 8.13 25.09
CA ARG A 142 -52.06 9.53 24.83
C ARG A 142 -52.67 10.51 25.84
N LEU A 143 -51.97 11.62 26.12
CA LEU A 143 -52.47 13.02 26.25
C LEU A 143 -51.24 13.95 26.02
N SER A 144 -51.12 14.70 24.92
CA SER A 144 -51.73 15.99 24.57
C SER A 144 -51.00 17.23 25.13
N SER A 145 -50.52 18.06 24.19
CA SER A 145 -50.56 19.55 24.19
C SER A 145 -49.62 20.37 25.08
N GLY A 146 -48.96 21.38 24.46
CA GLY A 146 -49.04 22.73 25.00
C GLY A 146 -47.75 23.55 25.16
N SER A 147 -47.47 24.37 24.14
CA SER A 147 -47.23 25.83 24.24
C SER A 147 -45.87 26.40 24.68
N GLU A 148 -45.38 27.25 23.76
CA GLU A 148 -44.47 28.38 23.91
C GLU A 148 -44.77 29.26 25.14
N LYS A 149 -43.72 29.78 25.80
CA LYS A 149 -43.73 31.16 26.30
C LYS A 149 -42.35 31.74 26.59
N GLN A 150 -42.09 32.84 25.91
CA GLN A 150 -41.12 33.91 26.12
C GLN A 150 -41.35 34.68 27.44
N ARG A 151 -40.25 35.02 28.17
CA ARG A 151 -40.01 36.20 29.06
C ARG A 151 -38.49 36.27 29.30
N GLN A 152 -37.69 37.24 28.85
CA GLN A 152 -37.50 38.64 29.32
C GLN A 152 -37.64 38.89 30.83
N ASP A 153 -36.49 39.08 31.48
CA ASP A 153 -36.07 40.12 32.45
C ASP A 153 -34.83 39.55 33.19
N GLY A 154 -33.79 40.26 33.60
CA GLY A 154 -33.53 41.68 33.84
C GLY A 154 -32.44 41.71 34.93
N GLY A 155 -31.42 42.56 34.79
CA GLY A 155 -30.30 42.70 35.74
C GLY A 155 -29.10 43.40 35.13
#